data_AF-A0A949DZY7-F1
#
_entry.id   AF-A0A949DZY7-F1
#
_cell.length_a   1.000
_cell.length_b   1.000
_cell.length_c   1.000
_cell.angle_alpha   90.00
_cell.angle_beta   90.00
_cell.angle_gamma   90.00
#
_symmetry.space_group_name_H-M   'P 1'
#
loop_
_entity.id
_entity.type
_entity.pdbx_description
1 polymer ?
#
loop_
_entity_poly.entity_id
_entity_poly.type
_entity_poly.pdbx_seq_one_letter_code
_entity_poly.pdbx_strand_id
1 'polypeptide(L)'
;MKNSERARYIMEASRSMLYNLPTMAKGHKFKALSLAALDYTSQKHNLNFTPLRHQVVAYILSLGIVINDYYDIDRLDKKKYRQLRKSISEDPFMEEQYHAYFKSIRQIEQNRPLPGNTQGCIDYREKLNLISLAVNCSLAFEIPLTTMVDTHSKVSIKPDAPVWFQPLFFTVMALQVVDDMIGCRGDSLNHRPSFFTAFGELQNLTDIKSIRQHFSKMGKLFNDYLEQAKAIDPGYVYPFILASKLIYSTLPKIAEFLHQPGLRYFASVLLTDRDIEQK
;
A
#
# COMPACT_ATOMS: atom_id res chain seq x y z
N MET A 1 16.71 15.41 -15.48
CA MET A 1 15.80 16.38 -14.85
C MET A 1 16.60 17.52 -14.25
N LYS A 2 16.23 18.77 -14.57
CA LYS A 2 16.93 19.98 -14.08
C LYS A 2 16.58 20.24 -12.60
N ASN A 3 17.46 20.94 -11.85
CA ASN A 3 17.24 21.23 -10.43
C ASN A 3 15.96 22.05 -10.17
N SER A 4 15.57 22.93 -11.10
CA SER A 4 14.33 23.71 -11.02
C SER A 4 13.06 22.85 -11.12
N GLU A 5 13.07 21.81 -11.96
CA GLU A 5 11.94 20.87 -12.07
C GLU A 5 11.79 20.03 -10.79
N ARG A 6 12.91 19.60 -10.21
CA ARG A 6 12.92 18.86 -8.93
C ARG A 6 12.26 19.68 -7.82
N ALA A 7 12.66 20.94 -7.66
CA ALA A 7 12.09 21.83 -6.65
C ALA A 7 10.58 22.01 -6.84
N ARG A 8 10.13 22.20 -8.08
CA ARG A 8 8.70 22.30 -8.41
C ARG A 8 7.93 21.03 -8.02
N TYR A 9 8.46 19.85 -8.33
CA TYR A 9 7.79 18.59 -7.99
C TYR A 9 7.67 18.36 -6.49
N ILE A 10 8.69 18.73 -5.72
CA ILE A 10 8.65 18.66 -4.26
C ILE A 10 7.60 19.63 -3.71
N MET A 11 7.54 20.87 -4.21
CA MET A 11 6.54 21.85 -3.77
C MET A 11 5.10 21.37 -3.98
N GLU A 12 4.81 20.79 -5.15
CA GLU A 12 3.47 20.28 -5.47
C GLU A 12 3.08 19.06 -4.60
N ALA A 13 4.03 18.15 -4.35
CA ALA A 13 3.82 17.03 -3.43
C ALA A 13 3.57 17.51 -1.99
N SER A 14 4.34 18.49 -1.51
CA SER A 14 4.16 19.09 -0.18
C SER A 14 2.79 19.75 -0.03
N ARG A 15 2.29 20.45 -1.06
CA ARG A 15 0.92 21.03 -1.02
C ARG A 15 -0.15 19.95 -0.87
N SER A 16 -0.02 18.86 -1.60
CA SER A 16 -0.95 17.73 -1.52
C SER A 16 -0.93 17.08 -0.14
N MET A 17 0.25 16.96 0.48
CA MET A 17 0.38 16.51 1.87
C MET A 17 -0.28 17.46 2.87
N LEU A 18 -0.04 18.77 2.75
CA LEU A 18 -0.62 19.78 3.64
C LEU A 18 -2.15 19.77 3.60
N TYR A 19 -2.74 19.61 2.41
CA TYR A 19 -4.19 19.49 2.24
C TYR A 19 -4.79 18.30 3.01
N ASN A 20 -4.03 17.21 3.14
CA ASN A 20 -4.47 15.98 3.79
C ASN A 20 -4.11 15.86 5.28
N LEU A 21 -3.40 16.85 5.85
CA LEU A 21 -3.06 16.88 7.28
C LEU A 21 -4.28 16.70 8.22
N PRO A 22 -5.46 17.31 7.97
CA PRO A 22 -6.63 17.11 8.83
C PRO A 22 -7.09 15.64 8.87
N THR A 23 -6.92 14.90 7.77
CA THR A 23 -7.22 13.46 7.69
C THR A 23 -6.20 12.63 8.48
N MET A 24 -4.93 13.05 8.51
CA MET A 24 -3.91 12.43 9.38
C MET A 24 -4.28 12.56 10.85
N ALA A 25 -4.78 13.73 11.27
CA ALA A 25 -5.17 14.00 12.66
C ALA A 25 -6.38 13.17 13.13
N LYS A 26 -7.22 12.69 12.20
CA LYS A 26 -8.42 11.88 12.49
C LYS A 26 -8.18 10.36 12.48
N GLY A 27 -6.92 9.91 12.53
CA GLY A 27 -6.59 8.56 13.02
C GLY A 27 -6.14 7.53 12.00
N HIS A 28 -6.02 7.84 10.70
CA HIS A 28 -5.45 6.90 9.73
C HIS A 28 -4.35 7.56 8.89
N LYS A 29 -3.13 7.58 9.43
CA LYS A 29 -1.95 8.21 8.82
C LYS A 29 -1.69 7.68 7.39
N PHE A 30 -1.74 6.36 7.19
CA PHE A 30 -1.55 5.74 5.87
C PHE A 30 -2.64 6.13 4.86
N LYS A 31 -3.90 6.22 5.29
CA LYS A 31 -5.00 6.68 4.44
C LYS A 31 -4.75 8.10 3.93
N ALA A 32 -4.30 8.99 4.81
CA ALA A 32 -3.99 10.36 4.42
C ALA A 32 -2.78 10.46 3.47
N LEU A 33 -1.77 9.60 3.64
CA LEU A 33 -0.66 9.48 2.68
C LEU A 33 -1.14 9.00 1.31
N SER A 34 -2.03 8.00 1.26
CA SER A 34 -2.64 7.53 0.01
C SER A 34 -3.45 8.63 -0.68
N LEU A 35 -4.25 9.39 0.07
CA LEU A 35 -5.02 10.52 -0.46
C LEU A 35 -4.12 11.63 -0.99
N ALA A 36 -3.05 11.98 -0.25
CA ALA A 36 -2.06 12.96 -0.71
C ALA A 36 -1.33 12.52 -1.98
N ALA A 37 -1.03 11.23 -2.12
CA ALA A 37 -0.43 10.67 -3.33
C ALA A 37 -1.39 10.74 -4.53
N LEU A 38 -2.68 10.46 -4.32
CA LEU A 38 -3.72 10.59 -5.35
C LEU A 38 -3.95 12.05 -5.73
N ASP A 39 -3.96 12.99 -4.77
CA ASP A 39 -4.03 14.43 -5.02
C ASP A 39 -2.86 14.90 -5.89
N TYR A 40 -1.63 14.51 -5.55
CA TYR A 40 -0.45 14.84 -6.35
C TYR A 40 -0.57 14.28 -7.77
N THR A 41 -1.00 13.03 -7.90
CA THR A 41 -1.23 12.36 -9.19
C THR A 41 -2.27 13.12 -10.02
N SER A 42 -3.37 13.52 -9.38
CA SER A 42 -4.44 14.27 -10.00
C SER A 42 -3.95 15.60 -10.57
N GLN A 43 -3.20 16.37 -9.77
CA GLN A 43 -2.65 17.66 -10.18
C GLN A 43 -1.67 17.50 -11.34
N LYS A 44 -0.84 16.46 -11.33
CA LYS A 44 0.16 16.22 -12.36
C LYS A 44 -0.39 15.79 -13.70
N HIS A 45 -1.50 15.07 -13.69
CA HIS A 45 -2.11 14.51 -14.89
C HIS A 45 -3.44 15.19 -15.26
N ASN A 46 -3.77 16.30 -14.60
CA ASN A 46 -5.02 17.02 -14.79
C ASN A 46 -6.25 16.10 -14.70
N LEU A 47 -6.24 15.21 -13.70
CA LEU A 47 -7.33 14.27 -13.44
C LEU A 47 -8.36 14.92 -12.51
N ASN A 48 -9.58 14.37 -12.52
CA ASN A 48 -10.67 14.86 -11.70
C ASN A 48 -10.67 14.16 -10.33
N PHE A 49 -10.10 14.79 -9.30
CA PHE A 49 -10.17 14.29 -7.92
C PHE A 49 -10.91 15.29 -7.02
N THR A 50 -12.24 15.23 -7.08
CA THR A 50 -13.13 16.14 -6.35
C THR A 50 -13.23 15.79 -4.86
N PRO A 51 -13.75 16.68 -4.00
CA PRO A 51 -14.00 16.36 -2.59
C PRO A 51 -14.88 15.12 -2.36
N LEU A 52 -15.87 14.88 -3.25
CA LEU A 52 -16.70 13.68 -3.20
C LEU A 52 -15.86 12.42 -3.48
N ARG A 53 -15.02 12.45 -4.51
CA ARG A 53 -14.14 11.33 -4.88
C ARG A 53 -13.08 11.09 -3.79
N HIS A 54 -12.57 12.14 -3.16
CA HIS A 54 -11.69 12.08 -2.00
C HIS A 54 -12.33 11.31 -0.83
N GLN A 55 -13.58 11.64 -0.50
CA GLN A 55 -14.35 10.96 0.54
C GLN A 55 -14.59 9.47 0.21
N VAL A 56 -14.89 9.16 -1.05
CA VAL A 56 -15.12 7.79 -1.52
C VAL A 56 -13.86 6.95 -1.43
N VAL A 57 -12.72 7.51 -1.83
CA VAL A 57 -11.41 6.86 -1.67
C VAL A 57 -11.10 6.63 -0.19
N ALA A 58 -11.44 7.59 0.68
CA ALA A 58 -11.30 7.39 2.12
C ALA A 58 -12.16 6.21 2.63
N TYR A 59 -13.34 5.97 2.04
CA TYR A 59 -14.18 4.81 2.34
C TYR A 59 -13.58 3.50 1.82
N ILE A 60 -13.12 3.43 0.57
CA ILE A 60 -12.55 2.19 0.03
C ILE A 60 -11.26 1.80 0.76
N LEU A 61 -10.41 2.77 1.13
CA LEU A 61 -9.22 2.51 1.96
C LEU A 61 -9.61 1.96 3.35
N SER A 62 -10.68 2.49 3.95
CA SER A 62 -11.19 1.98 5.23
C SER A 62 -11.79 0.57 5.09
N LEU A 63 -12.45 0.31 3.96
CA LEU A 63 -13.07 -0.97 3.67
C LEU A 63 -12.01 -2.03 3.41
N GLY A 64 -10.91 -1.67 2.73
CA GLY A 64 -9.74 -2.53 2.54
C GLY A 64 -9.16 -3.03 3.87
N ILE A 65 -9.07 -2.18 4.89
CA ILE A 65 -8.64 -2.60 6.25
C ILE A 65 -9.58 -3.67 6.81
N VAL A 66 -10.90 -3.43 6.75
CA VAL A 66 -11.91 -4.37 7.27
C VAL A 66 -11.91 -5.70 6.51
N ILE A 67 -11.64 -5.67 5.19
CA ILE A 67 -11.48 -6.87 4.36
C ILE A 67 -10.19 -7.61 4.73
N ASN A 68 -9.08 -6.90 4.92
CA ASN A 68 -7.82 -7.51 5.32
C ASN A 68 -7.94 -8.19 6.69
N ASP A 69 -8.59 -7.57 7.68
CA ASP A 69 -8.82 -8.19 9.00
C ASP A 69 -9.56 -9.54 8.88
N TYR A 70 -10.50 -9.66 7.94
CA TYR A 70 -11.19 -10.92 7.68
C TYR A 70 -10.24 -11.99 7.12
N TYR A 71 -9.37 -11.66 6.17
CA TYR A 71 -8.44 -12.64 5.60
C TYR A 71 -7.22 -12.93 6.48
N ASP A 72 -6.77 -11.96 7.27
CA ASP A 72 -5.55 -12.06 8.07
C ASP A 72 -5.78 -12.70 9.44
N ILE A 73 -6.93 -12.43 10.08
CA ILE A 73 -7.22 -12.85 11.46
C ILE A 73 -8.65 -13.38 11.64
N ASP A 74 -9.33 -13.73 10.55
CA ASP A 74 -10.71 -14.25 10.54
C ASP A 74 -11.71 -13.36 11.30
N ARG A 75 -11.49 -12.03 11.28
CA ARG A 75 -12.33 -11.07 12.00
C ARG A 75 -12.93 -10.02 11.08
N LEU A 76 -14.22 -10.16 10.80
CA LEU A 76 -14.99 -9.17 10.04
C LEU A 76 -15.86 -8.29 10.95
N ASP A 77 -15.54 -6.99 11.04
CA ASP A 77 -16.49 -6.01 11.58
C ASP A 77 -17.64 -5.77 10.60
N LYS A 78 -18.70 -6.59 10.73
CA LYS A 78 -19.87 -6.55 9.85
C LYS A 78 -20.59 -5.19 9.87
N LYS A 79 -20.60 -4.48 11.01
CA LYS A 79 -21.29 -3.19 11.13
C LYS A 79 -20.53 -2.13 10.34
N LYS A 80 -19.22 -2.03 10.56
CA LYS A 80 -18.34 -1.10 9.84
C LYS A 80 -18.30 -1.42 8.35
N TYR A 81 -18.22 -2.70 7.97
CA TYR A 81 -18.29 -3.14 6.58
C TYR A 81 -19.56 -2.64 5.89
N ARG A 82 -20.75 -2.90 6.47
CA ARG A 82 -22.05 -2.47 5.89
C ARG A 82 -22.14 -0.95 5.75
N GLN A 83 -21.66 -0.21 6.76
CA GLN A 83 -21.67 1.26 6.74
C GLN A 83 -20.81 1.81 5.61
N LEU A 84 -19.56 1.35 5.49
CA LEU A 84 -18.63 1.77 4.43
C LEU A 84 -19.11 1.34 3.05
N ARG A 85 -19.67 0.13 2.94
CA ARG A 85 -20.24 -0.38 1.69
C ARG A 85 -21.43 0.46 1.24
N LYS A 86 -22.34 0.84 2.13
CA LYS A 86 -23.49 1.70 1.76
C LYS A 86 -23.04 2.97 1.02
N SER A 87 -22.02 3.66 1.53
CA SER A 87 -21.53 4.90 0.92
C SER A 87 -20.95 4.72 -0.49
N ILE A 88 -20.37 3.56 -0.80
CA ILE A 88 -19.87 3.27 -2.16
C ILE A 88 -21.03 2.76 -3.07
N SER A 89 -22.14 2.28 -2.50
CA SER A 89 -23.28 1.70 -3.26
C SER A 89 -24.22 2.72 -3.88
N GLU A 90 -24.11 3.97 -3.46
CA GLU A 90 -25.00 5.06 -3.87
C GLU A 90 -24.67 5.59 -5.27
N ASP A 91 -23.48 5.33 -5.80
CA ASP A 91 -23.05 5.69 -7.16
C ASP A 91 -22.88 4.40 -8.00
N PRO A 92 -23.60 4.27 -9.14
CA PRO A 92 -23.52 3.08 -10.01
C PRO A 92 -22.12 2.78 -10.55
N PHE A 93 -21.35 3.81 -10.93
CA PHE A 93 -19.98 3.62 -11.41
C PHE A 93 -19.12 3.06 -10.27
N MET A 94 -19.21 3.65 -9.07
CA MET A 94 -18.43 3.18 -7.92
C MET A 94 -18.77 1.74 -7.52
N GLU A 95 -20.05 1.37 -7.58
CA GLU A 95 -20.49 0.01 -7.29
C GLU A 95 -19.92 -0.99 -8.30
N GLU A 96 -19.95 -0.67 -9.59
CA GLU A 96 -19.36 -1.53 -10.62
C GLU A 96 -17.85 -1.75 -10.37
N GLN A 97 -17.11 -0.69 -10.08
CA GLN A 97 -15.67 -0.79 -9.81
C GLN A 97 -15.39 -1.59 -8.53
N TYR A 98 -16.21 -1.42 -7.48
CA TYR A 98 -16.10 -2.18 -6.26
C TYR A 98 -16.39 -3.67 -6.47
N HIS A 99 -17.41 -4.03 -7.26
CA HIS A 99 -17.70 -5.42 -7.57
C HIS A 99 -16.55 -6.12 -8.29
N ALA A 100 -15.96 -5.45 -9.29
CA ALA A 100 -14.78 -5.96 -9.99
C ALA A 100 -13.61 -6.17 -9.02
N TYR A 101 -13.30 -5.16 -8.21
CA TYR A 101 -12.28 -5.22 -7.17
C TYR A 101 -12.50 -6.39 -6.20
N PHE A 102 -13.68 -6.51 -5.61
CA PHE A 102 -13.97 -7.52 -4.60
C PHE A 102 -13.92 -8.94 -5.16
N LYS A 103 -14.40 -9.14 -6.40
CA LYS A 103 -14.30 -10.41 -7.10
C LYS A 103 -12.83 -10.80 -7.28
N SER A 104 -11.98 -9.88 -7.73
CA SER A 104 -10.55 -10.13 -7.91
C SER A 104 -9.83 -10.39 -6.60
N ILE A 105 -10.10 -9.62 -5.53
CA ILE A 105 -9.54 -9.87 -4.19
C ILE A 105 -9.88 -11.28 -3.71
N ARG A 106 -11.16 -11.67 -3.80
CA ARG A 106 -11.59 -13.02 -3.37
C ARG A 106 -10.85 -14.12 -4.12
N GLN A 107 -10.63 -13.96 -5.43
CA GLN A 107 -9.89 -14.93 -6.24
C GLN A 107 -8.40 -14.98 -5.84
N ILE A 108 -7.78 -13.84 -5.57
CA ILE A 108 -6.38 -13.77 -5.11
C ILE A 108 -6.24 -14.46 -3.75
N GLU A 109 -7.13 -14.16 -2.80
CA GLU A 109 -7.12 -14.73 -1.45
C GLU A 109 -7.45 -16.23 -1.41
N GLN A 110 -8.28 -16.73 -2.33
CA GLN A 110 -8.50 -18.18 -2.47
C GLN A 110 -7.25 -18.96 -2.90
N ASN A 111 -6.30 -18.28 -3.56
CA ASN A 111 -5.03 -18.84 -4.01
C ASN A 111 -3.86 -18.34 -3.18
N ARG A 112 -4.13 -17.94 -1.92
CA ARG A 112 -3.13 -17.40 -1.01
C ARG A 112 -1.99 -18.40 -0.79
N PRO A 113 -0.73 -18.00 -1.01
CA PRO A 113 0.41 -18.89 -0.84
C PRO A 113 0.73 -19.11 0.64
N LEU A 114 1.40 -20.22 0.94
CA LEU A 114 2.02 -20.41 2.24
C LEU A 114 3.33 -19.60 2.34
N PRO A 115 3.68 -19.12 3.54
CA PRO A 115 5.01 -18.59 3.84
C PRO A 115 6.15 -19.49 3.36
N GLY A 116 7.29 -18.89 3.03
CA GLY A 116 8.48 -19.59 2.51
C GLY A 116 8.46 -19.90 1.01
N ASN A 117 7.32 -19.75 0.32
CA ASN A 117 7.29 -19.74 -1.15
C ASN A 117 7.63 -18.34 -1.67
N THR A 118 8.91 -18.06 -1.89
CA THR A 118 9.40 -16.71 -2.27
C THR A 118 8.62 -16.11 -3.45
N GLN A 119 8.59 -16.81 -4.60
CA GLN A 119 7.94 -16.29 -5.80
C GLN A 119 6.42 -16.22 -5.63
N GLY A 120 5.83 -17.24 -5.00
CA GLY A 120 4.39 -17.24 -4.73
C GLY A 120 3.94 -16.06 -3.86
N CYS A 121 4.69 -15.75 -2.80
CA CYS A 121 4.41 -14.61 -1.92
C CYS A 121 4.59 -13.27 -2.65
N ILE A 122 5.67 -13.12 -3.43
CA ILE A 122 5.89 -11.91 -4.25
C ILE A 122 4.73 -11.71 -5.24
N ASP A 123 4.39 -12.73 -6.01
CA ASP A 123 3.30 -12.69 -7.00
C ASP A 123 1.95 -12.36 -6.33
N TYR A 124 1.69 -12.93 -5.15
CA TYR A 124 0.47 -12.66 -4.37
C TYR A 124 0.43 -11.20 -3.92
N ARG A 125 1.51 -10.68 -3.33
CA ARG A 125 1.59 -9.29 -2.87
C ARG A 125 1.46 -8.32 -4.03
N GLU A 126 2.10 -8.60 -5.17
CA GLU A 126 1.97 -7.79 -6.38
C GLU A 126 0.54 -7.75 -6.88
N LYS A 127 -0.15 -8.89 -7.01
CA LYS A 127 -1.55 -8.93 -7.47
C LYS A 127 -2.49 -8.18 -6.52
N LEU A 128 -2.34 -8.40 -5.22
CA LEU A 128 -3.18 -7.78 -4.18
C LEU A 128 -3.01 -6.26 -4.16
N ASN A 129 -1.76 -5.79 -4.20
CA ASN A 129 -1.45 -4.37 -4.22
C ASN A 129 -1.83 -3.71 -5.55
N LEU A 130 -1.68 -4.44 -6.67
CA LEU A 130 -2.06 -3.95 -7.99
C LEU A 130 -3.56 -3.70 -8.09
N ILE A 131 -4.39 -4.66 -7.70
CA ILE A 131 -5.85 -4.50 -7.76
C ILE A 131 -6.33 -3.44 -6.74
N SER A 132 -5.69 -3.38 -5.56
CA SER A 132 -6.00 -2.37 -4.55
C SER A 132 -5.63 -0.96 -5.02
N LEU A 133 -4.46 -0.77 -5.64
CA LEU A 133 -4.09 0.51 -6.24
C LEU A 133 -5.04 0.88 -7.39
N ALA A 134 -5.34 -0.07 -8.27
CA ALA A 134 -6.23 0.15 -9.41
C ALA A 134 -7.63 0.62 -8.99
N VAL A 135 -8.25 -0.01 -7.99
CA VAL A 135 -9.59 0.43 -7.52
C VAL A 135 -9.53 1.82 -6.88
N ASN A 136 -8.44 2.15 -6.15
CA ASN A 136 -8.27 3.47 -5.57
C ASN A 136 -8.14 4.54 -6.67
N CYS A 137 -7.29 4.32 -7.67
CA CYS A 137 -7.15 5.22 -8.82
C CYS A 137 -8.45 5.32 -9.63
N SER A 138 -9.17 4.21 -9.77
CA SER A 138 -10.42 4.15 -10.52
C SER A 138 -11.50 5.01 -9.88
N LEU A 139 -11.69 4.85 -8.56
CA LEU A 139 -12.64 5.64 -7.79
C LEU A 139 -12.19 7.09 -7.61
N ALA A 140 -10.88 7.36 -7.56
CA ALA A 140 -10.34 8.71 -7.47
C ALA A 140 -10.56 9.52 -8.74
N PHE A 141 -10.30 8.92 -9.91
CA PHE A 141 -10.18 9.64 -11.18
C PHE A 141 -11.28 9.33 -12.19
N GLU A 142 -12.27 8.52 -11.81
CA GLU A 142 -13.38 8.07 -12.69
C GLU A 142 -12.88 7.33 -13.95
N ILE A 143 -11.76 6.62 -13.81
CA ILE A 143 -11.20 5.77 -14.86
C ILE A 143 -11.64 4.34 -14.56
N PRO A 144 -12.29 3.61 -15.49
CA PRO A 144 -12.64 2.21 -15.25
C PRO A 144 -11.43 1.38 -14.81
N LEU A 145 -11.60 0.54 -13.79
CA LEU A 145 -10.55 -0.34 -13.27
C LEU A 145 -9.95 -1.20 -14.41
N THR A 146 -10.80 -1.64 -15.35
CA THR A 146 -10.44 -2.43 -16.53
C THR A 146 -9.63 -1.66 -17.58
N THR A 147 -9.43 -0.35 -17.42
CA THR A 147 -8.47 0.42 -18.22
C THR A 147 -7.05 0.25 -17.69
N MET A 148 -6.88 0.00 -16.38
CA MET A 148 -5.56 -0.12 -15.75
C MET A 148 -5.08 -1.57 -15.62
N VAL A 149 -6.00 -2.49 -15.33
CA VAL A 149 -5.65 -3.88 -15.00
C VAL A 149 -6.59 -4.88 -15.66
N ASP A 150 -6.05 -6.00 -16.13
CA ASP A 150 -6.83 -7.17 -16.53
C ASP A 150 -7.34 -7.89 -15.26
N THR A 151 -8.65 -8.13 -15.17
CA THR A 151 -9.29 -8.80 -14.05
C THR A 151 -9.88 -10.17 -14.40
N HIS A 152 -9.78 -10.60 -15.66
CA HIS A 152 -10.43 -11.79 -16.17
C HIS A 152 -9.51 -13.00 -16.25
N SER A 153 -8.26 -12.80 -16.68
CA SER A 153 -7.34 -13.91 -16.99
C SER A 153 -6.20 -14.03 -15.96
N LYS A 154 -5.39 -12.98 -15.85
CA LYS A 154 -4.31 -12.82 -14.87
C LYS A 154 -4.31 -11.37 -14.42
N VAL A 155 -4.32 -11.13 -13.11
CA VAL A 155 -4.22 -9.77 -12.57
C VAL A 155 -2.87 -9.19 -12.97
N SER A 156 -2.89 -8.30 -13.96
CA SER A 156 -1.71 -7.65 -14.54
C SER A 156 -2.06 -6.29 -15.11
N ILE A 157 -1.08 -5.40 -15.19
CA ILE A 157 -1.22 -4.07 -15.80
C ILE A 157 -1.49 -4.24 -17.29
N LYS A 158 -2.47 -3.52 -17.82
CA LYS A 158 -2.77 -3.57 -19.25
C LYS A 158 -1.73 -2.79 -20.07
N PRO A 159 -1.45 -3.21 -21.33
CA PRO A 159 -0.53 -2.48 -22.20
C PRO A 159 -0.94 -1.03 -22.47
N ASP A 160 -2.25 -0.74 -22.45
CA ASP A 160 -2.87 0.57 -22.67
C ASP A 160 -3.16 1.34 -21.36
N ALA A 161 -2.68 0.85 -20.21
CA ALA A 161 -2.86 1.54 -18.94
C ALA A 161 -2.21 2.95 -18.98
N PRO A 162 -2.73 3.92 -18.21
CA PRO A 162 -2.16 5.25 -18.14
C PRO A 162 -0.66 5.19 -17.81
N VAL A 163 0.16 5.97 -18.53
CA VAL A 163 1.63 5.92 -18.44
C VAL A 163 2.19 6.17 -17.03
N TRP A 164 1.42 6.85 -16.18
CA TRP A 164 1.78 7.14 -14.79
C TRP A 164 1.46 6.00 -13.82
N PHE A 165 0.60 5.06 -14.21
CA PHE A 165 0.07 4.02 -13.32
C PHE A 165 1.12 2.97 -12.95
N GLN A 166 1.86 2.45 -13.94
CA GLN A 166 2.88 1.44 -13.68
C GLN A 166 4.06 1.95 -12.83
N PRO A 167 4.63 3.15 -13.08
CA PRO A 167 5.63 3.72 -12.18
C PRO A 167 5.10 3.92 -10.75
N LEU A 168 3.84 4.35 -10.61
CA LEU A 168 3.19 4.51 -9.30
C LEU A 168 3.01 3.16 -8.59
N PHE A 169 2.63 2.11 -9.32
CA PHE A 169 2.54 0.76 -8.78
C PHE A 169 3.88 0.31 -8.18
N PHE A 170 4.98 0.48 -8.90
CA PHE A 170 6.28 0.08 -8.39
C PHE A 170 6.75 0.88 -7.16
N THR A 171 6.41 2.17 -7.05
CA THR A 171 6.71 2.92 -5.82
C THR A 171 5.86 2.45 -4.63
N VAL A 172 4.59 2.09 -4.87
CA VAL A 172 3.73 1.44 -3.85
C VAL A 172 4.32 0.10 -3.42
N MET A 173 4.78 -0.73 -4.36
CA MET A 173 5.42 -2.01 -4.04
C MET A 173 6.68 -1.83 -3.19
N ALA A 174 7.53 -0.85 -3.52
CA ALA A 174 8.68 -0.52 -2.70
C ALA A 174 8.27 -0.15 -1.26
N LEU A 175 7.21 0.66 -1.07
CA LEU A 175 6.72 1.00 0.26
C LEU A 175 6.11 -0.20 1.01
N GLN A 176 5.46 -1.13 0.30
CA GLN A 176 4.95 -2.36 0.90
C GLN A 176 6.06 -3.28 1.39
N VAL A 177 7.24 -3.26 0.76
CA VAL A 177 8.43 -3.92 1.33
C VAL A 177 8.80 -3.30 2.68
N VAL A 178 8.76 -1.97 2.81
CA VAL A 178 9.07 -1.29 4.09
C VAL A 178 8.00 -1.59 5.15
N ASP A 179 6.73 -1.61 4.76
CA ASP A 179 5.61 -1.98 5.64
C ASP A 179 5.82 -3.39 6.22
N ASP A 180 6.14 -4.38 5.37
CA ASP A 180 6.42 -5.75 5.79
C ASP A 180 7.72 -5.86 6.63
N MET A 181 8.70 -4.95 6.46
CA MET A 181 9.88 -4.90 7.34
C MET A 181 9.51 -4.43 8.75
N ILE A 182 8.60 -3.45 8.86
CA ILE A 182 8.12 -2.92 10.14
C ILE A 182 7.23 -3.97 10.83
N GLY A 183 6.29 -4.56 10.08
CA GLY A 183 5.33 -5.56 10.57
C GLY A 183 5.81 -7.01 10.57
N CYS A 184 7.11 -7.25 10.35
CA CYS A 184 7.68 -8.58 10.21
C CYS A 184 7.36 -9.53 11.38
N ARG A 185 7.24 -9.01 12.61
CA ARG A 185 6.87 -9.80 13.79
C ARG A 185 5.42 -10.29 13.71
N GLY A 186 4.49 -9.39 13.44
CA GLY A 186 3.07 -9.72 13.30
C GLY A 186 2.82 -10.69 12.14
N ASP A 187 3.55 -10.53 11.04
CA ASP A 187 3.48 -11.43 9.89
C ASP A 187 3.98 -12.84 10.21
N SER A 188 5.11 -12.95 10.90
CA SER A 188 5.69 -14.23 11.29
C SER A 188 4.81 -14.96 12.31
N LEU A 189 4.29 -14.24 13.31
CA LEU A 189 3.44 -14.83 14.35
C LEU A 189 2.11 -15.36 13.81
N ASN A 190 1.56 -14.70 12.79
CA ASN A 190 0.28 -15.06 12.20
C ASN A 190 0.41 -15.84 10.89
N HIS A 191 1.62 -16.30 10.53
CA HIS A 191 1.88 -17.05 9.29
C HIS A 191 1.36 -16.34 8.03
N ARG A 192 1.44 -15.01 7.99
CA ARG A 192 0.88 -14.22 6.87
C ARG A 192 1.86 -14.21 5.70
N PRO A 193 1.42 -14.46 4.46
CA PRO A 193 2.26 -14.28 3.29
C PRO A 193 2.55 -12.79 3.06
N SER A 194 3.82 -12.44 3.19
CA SER A 194 4.33 -11.08 3.05
C SER A 194 5.73 -11.12 2.40
N PHE A 195 6.30 -9.98 2.06
CA PHE A 195 7.67 -9.92 1.56
C PHE A 195 8.68 -10.41 2.59
N PHE A 196 8.36 -10.30 3.88
CA PHE A 196 9.21 -10.82 4.93
C PHE A 196 9.16 -12.34 4.96
N THR A 197 7.96 -12.92 5.08
CA THR A 197 7.76 -14.37 5.19
C THR A 197 8.02 -15.12 3.89
N ALA A 198 8.09 -14.41 2.75
CA ALA A 198 8.54 -14.95 1.47
C ALA A 198 9.93 -15.61 1.57
N PHE A 199 10.82 -15.07 2.39
CA PHE A 199 12.20 -15.56 2.53
C PHE A 199 12.38 -16.62 3.63
N GLY A 200 11.27 -17.10 4.20
CA GLY A 200 11.22 -18.06 5.30
C GLY A 200 10.51 -17.50 6.53
N GLU A 201 10.02 -18.38 7.38
CA GLU A 201 9.51 -17.99 8.70
C GLU A 201 10.66 -17.98 9.70
N LEU A 202 10.79 -16.88 10.46
CA LEU A 202 11.71 -16.84 11.58
C LEU A 202 11.04 -17.47 12.80
N GLN A 203 11.48 -18.68 13.16
CA GLN A 203 11.05 -19.33 14.41
C GLN A 203 11.46 -18.54 15.66
N ASN A 204 12.53 -17.74 15.57
CA ASN A 204 12.98 -16.89 16.66
C ASN A 204 13.28 -15.46 16.17
N LEU A 205 12.33 -14.56 16.39
CA LEU A 205 12.42 -13.13 16.09
C LEU A 205 13.38 -12.35 17.03
N THR A 206 14.11 -13.04 17.90
CA THR A 206 15.22 -12.44 18.68
C THR A 206 16.59 -12.68 18.02
N ASP A 207 16.68 -13.54 16.99
CA ASP A 207 17.91 -13.71 16.22
C ASP A 207 18.12 -12.56 15.23
N ILE A 208 18.83 -11.54 15.71
CA ILE A 208 19.17 -10.32 14.96
C ILE A 208 19.91 -10.65 13.65
N LYS A 209 20.73 -11.71 13.62
CA LYS A 209 21.51 -12.06 12.43
C LYS A 209 20.58 -12.51 11.31
N SER A 210 19.61 -13.38 11.63
CA SER A 210 18.63 -13.88 10.67
C SER A 210 17.67 -12.78 10.19
N ILE A 211 17.26 -11.86 11.08
CA ILE A 211 16.46 -10.67 10.70
C ILE A 211 17.23 -9.78 9.72
N ARG A 212 18.50 -9.49 10.00
CA ARG A 212 19.34 -8.67 9.09
C ARG A 212 19.49 -9.31 7.71
N GLN A 213 19.57 -10.63 7.63
CA GLN A 213 19.62 -11.34 6.35
C GLN A 213 18.31 -11.18 5.57
N HIS A 214 17.16 -11.29 6.23
CA HIS A 214 15.86 -11.02 5.60
C HIS A 214 15.77 -9.58 5.11
N PHE A 215 16.12 -8.62 5.97
CA PHE A 215 16.12 -7.20 5.62
C PHE A 215 17.08 -6.86 4.47
N SER A 216 18.21 -7.56 4.35
CA SER A 216 19.10 -7.40 3.19
C SER A 216 18.45 -7.86 1.89
N LYS A 217 17.75 -9.01 1.89
CA LYS A 217 16.99 -9.51 0.73
C LYS A 217 15.84 -8.57 0.38
N MET A 218 15.08 -8.10 1.37
CA MET A 218 14.02 -7.12 1.19
C MET A 218 14.57 -5.77 0.67
N GLY A 219 15.73 -5.33 1.17
CA GLY A 219 16.40 -4.14 0.68
C GLY A 219 16.78 -4.23 -0.80
N LYS A 220 17.14 -5.42 -1.29
CA LYS A 220 17.33 -5.66 -2.72
C LYS A 220 16.00 -5.49 -3.48
N LEU A 221 14.93 -6.15 -3.02
CA LEU A 221 13.60 -6.07 -3.65
C LEU A 221 13.05 -4.63 -3.68
N PHE A 222 13.24 -3.87 -2.59
CA PHE A 222 12.91 -2.45 -2.50
C PHE A 222 13.61 -1.64 -3.61
N ASN A 223 14.92 -1.83 -3.78
CA ASN A 223 15.68 -1.12 -4.81
C ASN A 223 15.29 -1.57 -6.22
N ASP A 224 15.02 -2.85 -6.42
CA ASP A 224 14.58 -3.40 -7.70
C ASP A 224 13.24 -2.76 -8.15
N TYR A 225 12.29 -2.56 -7.23
CA TYR A 225 11.05 -1.84 -7.53
C TYR A 225 11.29 -0.35 -7.82
N LEU A 226 12.17 0.33 -7.08
CA LEU A 226 12.44 1.75 -7.35
C LEU A 226 13.18 1.97 -8.67
N GLU A 227 14.11 1.10 -9.04
CA GLU A 227 14.78 1.19 -10.34
C GLU A 227 13.83 0.84 -11.48
N GLN A 228 12.91 -0.11 -11.30
CA GLN A 228 11.81 -0.34 -12.24
C GLN A 228 10.96 0.93 -12.40
N ALA A 229 10.48 1.52 -11.30
CA ALA A 229 9.70 2.77 -11.34
C ALA A 229 10.43 3.86 -12.12
N LYS A 230 11.72 4.06 -11.84
CA LYS A 230 12.57 5.08 -12.47
C LYS A 230 12.86 4.81 -13.94
N ALA A 231 12.97 3.55 -14.35
CA ALA A 231 13.28 3.18 -15.73
C ALA A 231 12.13 3.52 -16.70
N ILE A 232 10.89 3.49 -16.21
CA ILE A 232 9.68 3.77 -17.02
C ILE A 232 9.05 5.13 -16.70
N ASP A 233 9.57 5.88 -15.73
CA ASP A 233 9.03 7.18 -15.33
C ASP A 233 9.66 8.34 -16.11
N PRO A 234 8.86 9.21 -16.76
CA PRO A 234 9.36 10.46 -17.36
C PRO A 234 9.75 11.54 -16.31
N GLY A 235 9.77 11.21 -15.02
CA GLY A 235 10.17 12.07 -13.91
C GLY A 235 9.04 12.44 -12.94
N TYR A 236 7.82 11.94 -13.16
CA TYR A 236 6.63 12.23 -12.37
C TYR A 236 6.69 11.57 -10.98
N VAL A 237 7.14 10.31 -10.85
CA VAL A 237 7.20 9.64 -9.55
C VAL A 237 8.42 10.02 -8.72
N TYR A 238 9.23 10.97 -9.17
CA TYR A 238 10.44 11.39 -8.46
C TYR A 238 10.20 11.75 -6.97
N PRO A 239 9.15 12.52 -6.59
CA PRO A 239 8.85 12.76 -5.18
C PRO A 239 8.53 11.48 -4.41
N PHE A 240 7.82 10.53 -5.01
CA PHE A 240 7.52 9.25 -4.39
C PHE A 240 8.78 8.40 -4.18
N ILE A 241 9.70 8.41 -5.15
CA ILE A 241 11.00 7.73 -5.02
C ILE A 241 11.81 8.32 -3.86
N LEU A 242 11.88 9.66 -3.77
CA LEU A 242 12.58 10.34 -2.67
C LEU A 242 11.95 10.01 -1.31
N ALA A 243 10.62 10.10 -1.22
CA ALA A 243 9.88 9.78 0.00
C ALA A 243 10.10 8.30 0.40
N SER A 244 10.05 7.38 -0.56
CA SER A 244 10.28 5.95 -0.32
C SER A 244 11.68 5.68 0.22
N LYS A 245 12.71 6.31 -0.36
CA LYS A 245 14.09 6.18 0.14
C LYS A 245 14.24 6.73 1.57
N LEU A 246 13.62 7.88 1.85
CA LEU A 246 13.61 8.45 3.20
C LEU A 246 12.93 7.50 4.19
N ILE A 247 11.73 7.02 3.86
CA ILE A 247 10.95 6.08 4.67
C ILE A 247 11.75 4.80 4.94
N TYR A 248 12.33 4.18 3.92
CA TYR A 248 13.16 2.99 4.05
C TYR A 248 14.39 3.21 4.95
N SER A 249 15.04 4.38 4.86
CA SER A 249 16.23 4.68 5.66
C SER A 249 15.94 5.02 7.13
N THR A 250 14.69 5.37 7.46
CA THR A 250 14.29 5.93 8.76
C THR A 250 13.34 5.01 9.53
N LEU A 251 12.21 4.59 8.94
CA LEU A 251 11.16 3.87 9.66
C LEU A 251 11.60 2.52 10.22
N PRO A 252 12.36 1.65 9.51
CA PRO A 252 12.84 0.39 10.09
C PRO A 252 13.68 0.59 11.35
N LYS A 253 14.52 1.64 11.39
CA LYS A 253 15.34 1.96 12.56
C LYS A 253 14.50 2.46 13.74
N ILE A 254 13.49 3.28 13.45
CA ILE A 254 12.53 3.74 14.46
C ILE A 254 11.75 2.55 15.01
N ALA A 255 11.27 1.65 14.15
CA ALA A 255 10.57 0.45 14.56
C ALA A 255 11.46 -0.47 15.41
N GLU A 256 12.72 -0.72 15.01
CA GLU A 256 13.70 -1.49 15.79
C GLU A 256 13.91 -0.90 17.20
N PHE A 257 14.01 0.43 17.29
CA PHE A 257 14.10 1.13 18.58
C PHE A 257 12.83 0.97 19.41
N LEU A 258 11.65 1.17 18.82
CA LEU A 258 10.35 1.09 19.50
C LEU A 258 9.98 -0.33 19.94
N HIS A 259 10.54 -1.36 19.32
CA HIS A 259 10.38 -2.76 19.71
C HIS A 259 11.19 -3.16 20.97
N GLN A 260 11.96 -2.24 21.57
CA GLN A 260 12.66 -2.49 22.82
C GLN A 260 11.70 -2.60 24.02
N PRO A 261 11.98 -3.48 25.01
CA PRO A 261 11.18 -3.60 26.22
C PRO A 261 11.09 -2.24 26.95
N GLY A 262 9.86 -1.75 27.18
CA GLY A 262 9.61 -0.47 27.85
C GLY A 262 9.07 0.66 26.95
N LEU A 263 9.15 0.52 25.62
CA LEU A 263 8.67 1.54 24.66
C LEU A 263 7.32 1.21 24.01
N ARG A 264 6.60 0.20 24.53
CA ARG A 264 5.32 -0.29 23.98
C ARG A 264 4.26 0.81 23.81
N TYR A 265 4.19 1.75 24.73
CA TYR A 265 3.28 2.90 24.61
C TYR A 265 3.61 3.74 23.36
N PHE A 266 4.89 4.05 23.12
CA PHE A 266 5.32 4.79 21.93
C PHE A 266 5.17 3.98 20.65
N ALA A 267 5.40 2.66 20.71
CA ALA A 267 5.13 1.74 19.60
C ALA A 267 3.64 1.79 19.20
N SER A 268 2.70 1.75 20.14
CA SER A 268 1.25 1.82 19.85
C SER A 268 0.77 3.15 19.25
N VAL A 269 1.56 4.22 19.40
CA VAL A 269 1.25 5.56 18.86
C VAL A 269 1.84 5.75 17.45
N LEU A 270 2.94 5.04 17.14
CA LEU A 270 3.73 5.25 15.93
C LEU A 270 3.65 4.10 14.92
N LEU A 271 3.46 2.87 15.39
CA LEU A 271 3.31 1.65 14.61
C LEU A 271 1.82 1.25 14.51
N THR A 272 1.48 0.32 13.62
CA THR A 272 0.09 -0.10 13.39
C THR A 272 -0.36 -1.16 14.41
N ASP A 273 -1.67 -1.37 14.57
CA ASP A 273 -2.22 -2.40 15.46
C ASP A 273 -1.77 -3.83 15.09
N ARG A 274 -1.28 -4.03 13.85
CA ARG A 274 -0.67 -5.28 13.37
C ARG A 274 0.68 -5.58 14.05
N ASP A 275 1.33 -4.55 14.58
CA ASP A 275 2.68 -4.58 15.16
C ASP A 275 2.67 -4.75 16.68
N ILE A 276 1.49 -4.62 17.31
CA ILE A 276 1.30 -4.83 18.74
C ILE A 276 0.99 -6.32 18.94
N GLU A 277 1.92 -7.06 19.54
CA GLU A 277 1.70 -8.42 20.05
C GLU A 277 0.37 -8.47 20.82
N GLN A 278 -0.68 -9.03 20.20
CA GLN A 278 -1.93 -9.29 20.90
C GLN A 278 -1.64 -10.40 21.92
N LYS A 279 -1.89 -10.10 23.19
CA LYS A 279 -1.78 -11.05 24.30
C LYS A 279 -2.72 -12.23 24.13
#